data_AF-A0A9P7D808-F1
#
_entry.id   AF-A0A9P7D808-F1
#
_cell.length_a   1.000
_cell.length_b   1.000
_cell.length_c   1.000
_cell.angle_alpha   90.00
_cell.angle_beta   90.00
_cell.angle_gamma   90.00
#
_symmetry.space_group_name_H-M   'P 1'
#
loop_
_entity.id
_entity.type
_entity.pdbx_description
1 polymer ?
#
loop_
_entity_poly.entity_id
_entity_poly.type
_entity_poly.pdbx_seq_one_letter_code
_entity_poly.pdbx_strand_id
1 'polypeptide(L)'
;MARTGHSTNATSGRHRARQPQSQKLMDKEILGLKNYLPEWTAAKRSEKQGIFTAIARVARLFAPKVDQKQWKKRKQMYKTWLFNNKKKKERKDMIKYGRKWTPRMVVYQQKCEEVLKRIEDESGVKPGDPGMFKHYQAEVKRVMAELDDDELEKAKETAEEWSNNCPPLGIQAQVARKKGPAYMEHFSNEMWRQCGMRVFVMSAWKNEKGEVLFGMHDDNEALGDGEDEGLGGH
;
A
#
# COMPACT_ATOMS: atom_id res chain seq x y z
N MET A 1 -33.87 54.73 -20.05
CA MET A 1 -32.57 54.71 -20.76
C MET A 1 -31.79 53.50 -20.30
N ALA A 2 -31.33 52.71 -21.26
CA ALA A 2 -30.75 51.38 -21.09
C ALA A 2 -29.34 51.41 -20.45
N ARG A 3 -29.00 50.36 -19.69
CA ARG A 3 -27.61 49.91 -19.50
C ARG A 3 -27.54 48.41 -19.74
N THR A 4 -27.41 48.07 -21.01
CA THR A 4 -26.74 46.87 -21.51
C THR A 4 -25.26 47.19 -21.71
N GLY A 5 -24.36 46.29 -21.31
CA GLY A 5 -22.97 46.36 -21.76
C GLY A 5 -21.98 45.50 -20.98
N HIS A 6 -21.98 44.20 -21.28
CA HIS A 6 -20.79 43.34 -21.46
C HIS A 6 -19.79 43.16 -20.30
N SER A 7 -19.96 42.04 -19.58
CA SER A 7 -18.87 41.31 -18.93
C SER A 7 -18.21 40.38 -19.95
N THR A 8 -16.97 40.67 -20.35
CA THR A 8 -16.17 39.78 -21.19
C THR A 8 -15.51 38.70 -20.35
N ASN A 9 -15.91 37.45 -20.60
CA ASN A 9 -15.21 36.25 -20.21
C ASN A 9 -13.98 36.00 -21.11
N ALA A 10 -13.04 35.23 -20.54
CA ALA A 10 -11.98 34.46 -21.22
C ALA A 10 -10.73 35.28 -21.65
N THR A 11 -9.49 34.82 -21.53
CA THR A 11 -8.96 33.47 -21.36
C THR A 11 -7.55 33.61 -20.76
N SER A 12 -7.35 33.24 -19.50
CA SER A 12 -5.98 33.17 -18.96
C SER A 12 -5.38 31.83 -19.35
N GLY A 13 -4.82 31.77 -20.57
CA GLY A 13 -4.04 30.64 -21.04
C GLY A 13 -2.87 30.40 -20.10
N ARG A 14 -2.90 29.29 -19.35
CA ARG A 14 -1.71 28.76 -18.69
C ARG A 14 -0.70 28.38 -19.78
N HIS A 15 0.15 29.32 -20.15
CA HIS A 15 1.39 29.02 -20.82
C HIS A 15 2.19 28.08 -19.92
N ARG A 16 2.19 26.79 -20.27
CA ARG A 16 3.06 25.79 -19.68
C ARG A 16 4.50 26.21 -20.04
N ALA A 17 5.16 26.88 -19.11
CA ALA A 17 6.55 27.29 -19.26
C ALA A 17 7.38 26.10 -19.77
N ARG A 18 8.01 26.25 -20.94
CA ARG A 18 8.96 25.25 -21.45
C ARG A 18 10.08 25.13 -20.43
N GLN A 19 10.14 23.98 -19.75
CA GLN A 19 11.28 23.70 -18.87
C GLN A 19 12.58 23.73 -19.70
N PRO A 20 13.68 24.29 -19.17
CA PRO A 20 14.96 24.30 -19.86
C PRO A 20 15.35 22.88 -20.29
N GLN A 21 15.83 22.71 -21.52
CA GLN A 21 16.26 21.42 -22.08
C GLN A 21 17.27 20.67 -21.18
N SER A 22 18.03 21.39 -20.34
CA SER A 22 18.98 20.82 -19.36
C SER A 22 18.33 20.00 -18.25
N GLN A 23 17.01 20.15 -18.02
CA GLN A 23 16.27 19.49 -16.94
C GLN A 23 15.52 18.23 -17.40
N LYS A 24 15.48 17.92 -18.70
CA LYS A 24 14.80 16.75 -19.27
C LYS A 24 15.83 15.71 -19.74
N LEU A 25 15.50 14.43 -19.62
CA LEU A 25 16.28 13.36 -20.25
C LEU A 25 16.03 13.40 -21.76
N MET A 26 17.09 13.34 -22.56
CA MET A 26 16.97 13.29 -24.02
C MET A 26 16.58 11.88 -24.48
N ASP A 27 15.94 11.78 -25.64
CA ASP A 27 15.38 10.52 -26.13
C ASP A 27 16.44 9.44 -26.32
N LYS A 28 17.65 9.82 -26.72
CA LYS A 28 18.80 8.91 -26.85
C LYS A 28 19.27 8.34 -25.50
N GLU A 29 19.17 9.13 -24.43
CA GLU A 29 19.46 8.66 -23.08
C GLU A 29 18.39 7.69 -22.62
N ILE A 30 17.12 8.02 -22.86
CA ILE A 30 15.97 7.16 -22.54
C ILE A 30 16.07 5.84 -23.29
N LEU A 31 16.51 5.85 -24.56
CA LEU A 31 16.75 4.62 -25.33
C LEU A 31 17.84 3.76 -24.66
N GLY A 32 18.93 4.38 -24.22
CA GLY A 32 19.94 3.71 -23.41
C GLY A 32 19.37 3.10 -22.12
N LEU A 33 18.48 3.81 -21.41
CA LEU A 33 17.82 3.27 -20.22
C LEU A 33 16.86 2.12 -20.55
N LYS A 34 16.12 2.20 -21.66
CA LYS A 34 15.17 1.18 -22.11
C LYS A 34 15.87 -0.15 -22.43
N ASN A 35 17.02 -0.11 -23.09
CA ASN A 35 17.74 -1.33 -23.49
C ASN A 35 18.19 -2.17 -22.28
N TYR A 36 18.55 -1.51 -21.17
CA TYR A 36 18.96 -2.19 -19.94
C TYR A 36 17.82 -2.36 -18.93
N LEU A 37 16.60 -1.92 -19.27
CA LEU A 37 15.45 -2.04 -18.38
C LEU A 37 15.14 -3.50 -18.03
N PRO A 38 15.13 -4.47 -18.97
CA PRO A 38 14.93 -5.89 -18.63
C PRO A 38 15.94 -6.41 -17.60
N GLU A 39 17.23 -6.21 -17.84
CA GLU A 39 18.32 -6.61 -16.93
C GLU A 39 18.20 -5.94 -15.55
N TRP A 40 17.91 -4.62 -15.54
CA TRP A 40 17.68 -3.87 -14.30
C TRP A 40 16.49 -4.39 -13.49
N THR A 41 15.43 -4.83 -14.17
CA THR A 41 14.23 -5.39 -13.51
C THR A 41 14.46 -6.79 -12.97
N ALA A 42 15.23 -7.63 -13.66
CA ALA A 42 15.54 -9.00 -13.25
C ALA A 42 16.61 -9.06 -12.13
N ALA A 43 17.49 -8.06 -12.03
CA ALA A 43 18.63 -8.07 -11.13
C ALA A 43 18.28 -8.03 -9.64
N LYS A 44 19.08 -8.73 -8.83
CA LYS A 44 19.06 -8.67 -7.36
C LYS A 44 19.66 -7.36 -6.86
N ARG A 45 19.36 -7.00 -5.61
CA ARG A 45 19.84 -5.73 -4.99
C ARG A 45 21.37 -5.58 -5.04
N SER A 46 22.11 -6.68 -4.86
CA SER A 46 23.58 -6.72 -4.94
C SER A 46 24.11 -6.41 -6.34
N GLU A 47 23.42 -6.85 -7.39
CA GLU A 47 23.83 -6.73 -8.80
C GLU A 47 23.47 -5.36 -9.40
N LYS A 48 22.45 -4.70 -8.85
CA LYS A 48 21.94 -3.41 -9.37
C LYS A 48 22.99 -2.31 -9.42
N GLN A 49 23.98 -2.30 -8.53
CA GLN A 49 25.02 -1.27 -8.56
C GLN A 49 25.93 -1.40 -9.78
N GLY A 50 26.29 -2.63 -10.17
CA GLY A 50 27.08 -2.91 -11.38
C GLY A 50 26.32 -2.54 -12.64
N ILE A 51 25.07 -2.99 -12.73
CA ILE A 51 24.18 -2.70 -13.87
C ILE A 51 23.94 -1.19 -14.01
N PHE A 52 23.66 -0.48 -12.91
CA PHE A 52 23.49 0.96 -12.96
C PHE A 52 24.75 1.69 -13.46
N THR A 53 25.93 1.19 -13.10
CA THR A 53 27.21 1.78 -13.55
C THR A 53 27.37 1.63 -15.06
N ALA A 54 27.03 0.47 -15.62
CA ALA A 54 27.02 0.25 -17.07
C ALA A 54 26.01 1.16 -17.78
N ILE A 55 24.78 1.23 -17.27
CA ILE A 55 23.71 2.10 -17.78
C ILE A 55 24.16 3.57 -17.78
N ALA A 56 24.70 4.04 -16.65
CA ALA A 56 25.14 5.43 -16.52
C ALA A 56 26.31 5.74 -17.46
N ARG A 57 27.19 4.78 -17.75
CA ARG A 57 28.30 4.94 -18.71
C ARG A 57 27.77 5.11 -20.13
N VAL A 58 26.83 4.26 -20.56
CA VAL A 58 26.23 4.33 -21.91
C VAL A 58 25.40 5.61 -22.06
N ALA A 59 24.52 5.91 -21.10
CA ALA A 59 23.70 7.12 -21.13
C ALA A 59 24.55 8.42 -21.06
N ARG A 60 25.77 8.36 -20.49
CA ARG A 60 26.69 9.51 -20.48
C ARG A 60 27.15 9.91 -21.89
N LEU A 61 27.29 8.95 -22.81
CA LEU A 61 27.72 9.22 -24.18
C LEU A 61 26.74 10.13 -24.92
N PHE A 62 25.47 10.06 -24.53
CA PHE A 62 24.39 10.84 -25.13
C PHE A 62 24.00 12.04 -24.28
N ALA A 63 24.53 12.20 -23.05
CA ALA A 63 24.21 13.33 -22.20
C ALA A 63 24.94 14.61 -22.66
N PRO A 64 24.38 15.82 -22.41
CA PRO A 64 25.12 17.05 -22.61
C PRO A 64 26.40 17.07 -21.77
N LYS A 65 27.41 17.82 -22.21
CA LYS A 65 28.59 18.07 -21.39
C LYS A 65 28.16 18.85 -20.15
N VAL A 66 28.24 18.20 -19.01
CA VAL A 66 27.78 18.72 -17.72
C VAL A 66 28.89 18.60 -16.69
N ASP A 67 28.89 19.51 -15.71
CA ASP A 67 29.80 19.43 -14.57
C ASP A 67 29.47 18.23 -13.65
N GLN A 68 30.33 18.00 -12.66
CA GLN A 68 30.18 16.87 -11.74
C GLN A 68 28.91 16.93 -10.88
N LYS A 69 28.43 18.13 -10.52
CA LYS A 69 27.22 18.34 -9.69
C LYS A 69 25.97 18.05 -10.52
N GLN A 70 25.92 18.55 -11.75
CA GLN A 70 24.88 18.29 -12.72
C GLN A 70 24.86 16.80 -13.12
N TRP A 71 26.03 16.16 -13.25
CA TRP A 71 26.12 14.73 -13.52
C TRP A 71 25.52 13.87 -12.38
N LYS A 72 25.76 14.25 -11.11
CA LYS A 72 25.10 13.59 -9.97
C LYS A 72 23.58 13.70 -10.06
N LYS A 73 23.05 14.89 -10.39
CA LYS A 73 21.60 15.11 -10.58
C LYS A 73 21.04 14.25 -11.72
N ARG A 74 21.77 14.10 -12.82
CA ARG A 74 21.37 13.28 -13.97
C ARG A 74 21.32 11.79 -13.64
N LYS A 75 22.33 11.28 -12.93
CA LYS A 75 22.29 9.90 -12.40
C LYS A 75 21.08 9.66 -11.50
N GLN A 76 20.67 10.64 -10.70
CA GLN A 76 19.44 10.52 -9.91
C GLN A 76 18.20 10.45 -10.80
N MET A 77 18.13 11.24 -11.86
CA MET A 77 17.03 11.17 -12.85
C MET A 77 16.98 9.80 -13.53
N TYR A 78 18.12 9.19 -13.88
CA TYR A 78 18.16 7.84 -14.43
C TYR A 78 17.61 6.80 -13.45
N LYS A 79 18.00 6.88 -12.16
CA LYS A 79 17.46 6.00 -11.12
C LYS A 79 15.95 6.13 -10.98
N THR A 80 15.45 7.37 -10.92
CA THR A 80 14.00 7.64 -10.84
C THR A 80 13.28 7.10 -12.08
N TRP A 81 13.83 7.32 -13.27
CA TRP A 81 13.24 6.82 -14.52
C TRP A 81 13.17 5.30 -14.54
N LEU A 82 14.26 4.60 -14.23
CA LEU A 82 14.31 3.14 -14.16
C LEU A 82 13.36 2.59 -13.09
N PHE A 83 13.21 3.28 -11.96
CA PHE A 83 12.28 2.88 -10.90
C PHE A 83 10.81 3.04 -11.33
N ASN A 84 10.48 4.10 -12.06
CA ASN A 84 9.11 4.39 -12.52
C ASN A 84 8.71 3.53 -13.72
N ASN A 85 9.68 3.13 -14.54
CA ASN A 85 9.44 2.35 -15.77
C ASN A 85 9.67 0.85 -15.59
N LYS A 86 10.08 0.37 -14.41
CA LYS A 86 10.04 -1.06 -14.12
C LYS A 86 8.60 -1.55 -14.30
N LYS A 87 8.41 -2.75 -14.86
CA LYS A 87 7.09 -3.40 -14.86
C LYS A 87 6.54 -3.32 -13.43
N LYS A 88 5.31 -2.80 -13.28
CA LYS A 88 4.61 -2.91 -12.00
C LYS A 88 4.63 -4.39 -11.67
N LYS A 89 5.18 -4.73 -10.50
CA LYS A 89 5.15 -6.10 -10.02
C LYS A 89 3.69 -6.54 -10.09
N GLU A 90 3.43 -7.73 -10.64
CA GLU A 90 2.10 -8.34 -10.53
C GLU A 90 1.65 -8.17 -9.08
N ARG A 91 0.44 -7.63 -8.89
CA ARG A 91 -0.12 -7.51 -7.55
C ARG A 91 -0.19 -8.93 -7.03
N LYS A 92 0.74 -9.30 -6.13
CA LYS A 92 0.58 -10.52 -5.34
C LYS A 92 -0.77 -10.40 -4.65
N ASP A 93 -1.51 -11.50 -4.54
CA ASP A 93 -2.73 -11.56 -3.72
C ASP A 93 -2.45 -10.85 -2.40
N MET A 94 -3.04 -9.67 -2.27
CA MET A 94 -2.67 -8.74 -1.21
C MET A 94 -3.19 -9.28 0.13
N ILE A 95 -4.18 -10.16 0.06
CA ILE A 95 -4.93 -10.69 1.18
C ILE A 95 -4.90 -12.21 1.12
N LYS A 96 -4.21 -12.82 2.09
CA LYS A 96 -4.34 -14.26 2.38
C LYS A 96 -5.47 -14.42 3.39
N TYR A 97 -6.58 -15.01 2.95
CA TYR A 97 -7.68 -15.37 3.84
C TYR A 97 -7.25 -16.45 4.84
N GLY A 98 -7.86 -16.46 6.03
CA GLY A 98 -7.74 -17.58 6.98
C GLY A 98 -6.35 -17.81 7.60
N ARG A 99 -5.51 -16.78 7.76
CA ARG A 99 -4.23 -16.95 8.46
C ARG A 99 -4.47 -17.43 9.90
N LYS A 100 -3.84 -18.55 10.28
CA LYS A 100 -3.85 -19.07 11.66
C LYS A 100 -3.33 -18.02 12.65
N TRP A 101 -3.92 -18.02 13.85
CA TRP A 101 -3.45 -17.23 14.97
C TRP A 101 -2.09 -17.75 15.44
N THR A 102 -1.23 -16.84 15.88
CA THR A 102 0.06 -17.17 16.48
C THR A 102 0.10 -16.67 17.92
N PRO A 103 0.97 -17.21 18.78
CA PRO A 103 1.08 -16.77 20.18
C PRO A 103 1.33 -15.27 20.28
N ARG A 104 2.18 -14.75 19.39
CA ARG A 104 2.44 -13.31 19.30
C ARG A 104 1.19 -12.49 18.96
N MET A 105 0.28 -13.01 18.14
CA MET A 105 -0.98 -12.31 17.80
C MET A 105 -1.98 -12.36 18.96
N VAL A 106 -1.98 -13.44 19.74
CA VAL A 106 -2.76 -13.54 20.98
C VAL A 106 -2.27 -12.52 22.01
N VAL A 107 -0.97 -12.51 22.29
CA VAL A 107 -0.34 -11.57 23.24
C VAL A 107 -0.55 -10.13 22.79
N TYR A 108 -0.37 -9.84 21.50
CA TYR A 108 -0.66 -8.52 20.92
C TYR A 108 -2.09 -8.06 21.26
N GLN A 109 -3.05 -8.98 21.21
CA GLN A 109 -4.45 -8.66 21.42
C GLN A 109 -4.83 -8.56 22.90
N GLN A 110 -4.31 -9.46 23.74
CA GLN A 110 -4.59 -9.51 25.17
C GLN A 110 -3.86 -8.41 25.96
N LYS A 111 -2.58 -8.17 25.65
CA LYS A 111 -1.74 -7.18 26.32
C LYS A 111 -1.73 -5.82 25.58
N CYS A 112 -2.70 -5.56 24.69
CA CYS A 112 -2.72 -4.34 23.88
C CYS A 112 -2.80 -3.06 24.74
N GLU A 113 -3.68 -3.04 25.74
CA GLU A 113 -3.87 -1.88 26.61
C GLU A 113 -2.65 -1.65 27.51
N GLU A 114 -2.07 -2.73 28.02
CA GLU A 114 -0.82 -2.69 28.78
C GLU A 114 0.31 -2.08 27.94
N VAL A 115 0.49 -2.56 26.71
CA VAL A 115 1.49 -2.02 25.77
C VAL A 115 1.27 -0.53 25.50
N LEU A 116 0.02 -0.11 25.26
CA LEU A 116 -0.29 1.30 25.02
C LEU A 116 0.03 2.17 26.23
N LYS A 117 -0.30 1.70 27.43
CA LYS A 117 -0.01 2.39 28.68
C LYS A 117 1.50 2.53 28.91
N ARG A 118 2.27 1.45 28.74
CA ARG A 118 3.74 1.47 28.87
C ARG A 118 4.37 2.48 27.90
N ILE A 119 3.86 2.57 26.67
CA ILE A 119 4.36 3.54 25.67
C ILE A 119 4.05 4.97 26.10
N GLU A 120 2.83 5.23 26.56
CA GLU A 120 2.43 6.56 27.03
C GLU A 120 3.28 6.97 28.25
N ASP A 121 3.50 6.07 29.20
CA ASP A 121 4.29 6.33 30.41
C ASP A 121 5.78 6.57 30.10
N GLU A 122 6.39 5.77 29.21
CA GLU A 122 7.83 5.85 28.92
C GLU A 122 8.19 6.95 27.90
N SER A 123 7.32 7.19 26.91
CA SER A 123 7.65 8.06 25.77
C SER A 123 6.75 9.28 25.64
N GLY A 124 5.63 9.34 26.37
CA GLY A 124 4.62 10.40 26.24
C GLY A 124 3.85 10.37 24.92
N VAL A 125 4.09 9.37 24.07
CA VAL A 125 3.43 9.21 22.77
C VAL A 125 2.03 8.67 22.98
N LYS A 126 1.01 9.38 22.48
CA LYS A 126 -0.39 9.03 22.69
C LYS A 126 -0.89 8.08 21.60
N PRO A 127 -1.88 7.21 21.92
CA PRO A 127 -2.54 6.39 20.90
C PRO A 127 -3.06 7.26 19.74
N GLY A 128 -2.59 6.96 18.52
CA GLY A 128 -2.93 7.71 17.31
C GLY A 128 -1.79 8.57 16.75
N ASP A 129 -0.73 8.80 17.52
CA ASP A 129 0.43 9.57 17.04
C ASP A 129 1.22 8.82 15.95
N PRO A 130 1.83 9.51 14.95
CA PRO A 130 2.63 8.87 13.90
C PRO A 130 3.81 8.03 14.43
N GLY A 131 4.36 8.40 15.59
CA GLY A 131 5.43 7.65 16.25
C GLY A 131 4.97 6.33 16.88
N MET A 132 3.67 6.18 17.17
CA MET A 132 3.10 5.07 17.93
C MET A 132 3.46 3.72 17.33
N PHE A 133 3.47 3.60 16.00
CA PHE A 133 3.80 2.33 15.33
C PHE A 133 5.18 1.77 15.72
N LYS A 134 6.20 2.64 15.81
CA LYS A 134 7.57 2.22 16.15
C LYS A 134 7.66 1.80 17.62
N HIS A 135 7.10 2.60 18.52
CA HIS A 135 7.09 2.30 19.95
C HIS A 135 6.31 1.02 20.25
N TYR A 136 5.15 0.86 19.61
CA TYR A 136 4.30 -0.32 19.75
C TYR A 136 5.01 -1.62 19.33
N GLN A 137 5.69 -1.63 18.19
CA GLN A 137 6.44 -2.81 17.74
C GLN A 137 7.58 -3.18 18.71
N ALA A 138 8.28 -2.17 19.24
CA ALA A 138 9.35 -2.37 20.21
C ALA A 138 8.80 -2.91 21.54
N GLU A 139 7.70 -2.36 22.02
CA GLU A 139 7.12 -2.71 23.31
C GLU A 139 6.47 -4.09 23.31
N VAL A 140 5.74 -4.46 22.25
CA VAL A 140 5.28 -5.85 22.10
C VAL A 140 6.45 -6.84 22.12
N LYS A 141 7.60 -6.48 21.54
CA LYS A 141 8.78 -7.33 21.57
C LYS A 141 9.34 -7.48 22.99
N ARG A 142 9.33 -6.40 23.79
CA ARG A 142 9.72 -6.44 25.21
C ARG A 142 8.77 -7.29 26.02
N VAL A 143 7.47 -7.03 25.93
CA VAL A 143 6.43 -7.82 26.60
C VAL A 143 6.57 -9.30 26.26
N MET A 144 6.75 -9.66 24.99
CA MET A 144 6.98 -11.05 24.57
C MET A 144 8.25 -11.68 25.16
N ALA A 145 9.28 -10.90 25.46
CA ALA A 145 10.54 -11.38 26.05
C ALA A 145 10.47 -11.46 27.58
N GLU A 146 9.52 -10.75 28.19
CA GLU A 146 9.24 -10.77 29.63
C GLU A 146 8.26 -11.89 30.01
N LEU A 147 7.58 -12.51 29.04
CA LEU A 147 6.71 -13.66 29.29
C LEU A 147 7.52 -14.81 29.85
N ASP A 148 7.04 -15.39 30.96
CA ASP A 148 7.55 -16.67 31.44
C ASP A 148 7.09 -17.82 30.55
N ASP A 149 7.68 -19.00 30.77
CA ASP A 149 7.40 -20.19 29.96
C ASP A 149 5.93 -20.63 30.06
N ASP A 150 5.26 -20.42 31.21
CA ASP A 150 3.86 -20.77 31.42
C ASP A 150 2.92 -19.81 30.66
N GLU A 151 3.19 -18.51 30.69
CA GLU A 151 2.47 -17.50 29.92
C GLU A 151 2.64 -17.73 28.42
N LEU A 152 3.85 -18.08 27.98
CA LEU A 152 4.13 -18.37 26.59
C LEU A 152 3.40 -19.63 26.12
N GLU A 153 3.32 -20.67 26.96
CA GLU A 153 2.59 -21.91 26.64
C GLU A 153 1.09 -21.65 26.55
N LYS A 154 0.50 -20.92 27.51
CA LYS A 154 -0.90 -20.47 27.44
C LYS A 154 -1.21 -19.70 26.17
N ALA A 155 -0.29 -18.83 25.73
CA ALA A 155 -0.44 -18.09 24.48
C ALA A 155 -0.42 -19.01 23.25
N LYS A 156 0.33 -20.12 23.27
CA LYS A 156 0.30 -21.14 22.20
C LYS A 156 -1.02 -21.91 22.19
N GLU A 157 -1.46 -22.40 23.35
CA GLU A 157 -2.73 -23.11 23.48
C GLU A 157 -3.90 -22.23 22.99
N THR A 158 -3.92 -20.96 23.43
CA THR A 158 -4.93 -19.99 22.99
C THR A 158 -4.85 -19.73 21.48
N ALA A 159 -3.64 -19.64 20.91
CA ALA A 159 -3.48 -19.42 19.47
C ALA A 159 -3.98 -20.62 18.65
N GLU A 160 -3.76 -21.84 19.15
CA GLU A 160 -4.30 -23.06 18.55
C GLU A 160 -5.83 -23.10 18.66
N GLU A 161 -6.38 -22.83 19.83
CA GLU A 161 -7.83 -22.75 20.07
C GLU A 161 -8.49 -21.76 19.11
N TRP A 162 -7.97 -20.53 19.02
CA TRP A 162 -8.53 -19.50 18.14
C TRP A 162 -8.37 -19.83 16.66
N SER A 163 -7.37 -20.64 16.30
CA SER A 163 -7.15 -21.08 14.92
C SER A 163 -8.09 -22.22 14.50
N ASN A 164 -8.47 -23.08 15.44
CA ASN A 164 -9.33 -24.24 15.19
C ASN A 164 -10.81 -23.89 15.33
N ASN A 165 -11.14 -23.02 16.29
CA ASN A 165 -12.49 -22.53 16.54
C ASN A 165 -12.60 -21.12 15.95
N CYS A 166 -12.74 -20.11 16.82
CA CYS A 166 -12.72 -18.69 16.50
C CYS A 166 -12.20 -17.94 17.73
N PRO A 167 -11.61 -16.75 17.59
CA PRO A 167 -11.27 -15.92 18.73
C PRO A 167 -12.54 -15.38 19.43
N PRO A 168 -12.44 -14.84 20.66
CA PRO A 168 -13.54 -14.18 21.36
C PRO A 168 -14.26 -13.11 20.53
N LEU A 169 -15.54 -12.86 20.85
CA LEU A 169 -16.40 -11.94 20.07
C LEU A 169 -15.82 -10.53 19.93
N GLY A 170 -15.24 -9.96 20.99
CA GLY A 170 -14.61 -8.64 20.91
C GLY A 170 -13.45 -8.58 19.92
N ILE A 171 -12.67 -9.67 19.85
CA ILE A 171 -11.55 -9.80 18.92
C ILE A 171 -12.08 -10.00 17.49
N GLN A 172 -13.11 -10.83 17.31
CA GLN A 172 -13.79 -10.96 16.01
C GLN A 172 -14.33 -9.62 15.53
N ALA A 173 -15.03 -8.86 16.38
CA ALA A 173 -15.58 -7.56 16.06
C ALA A 173 -14.48 -6.56 15.66
N GLN A 174 -13.36 -6.54 16.39
CA GLN A 174 -12.24 -5.66 16.09
C GLN A 174 -11.57 -6.03 14.76
N VAL A 175 -11.38 -7.33 14.48
CA VAL A 175 -10.81 -7.82 13.23
C VAL A 175 -11.76 -7.55 12.06
N ALA A 176 -13.07 -7.77 12.22
CA ALA A 176 -14.10 -7.46 11.22
C ALA A 176 -14.05 -5.98 10.86
N ARG A 177 -14.01 -5.08 11.84
CA ARG A 177 -13.92 -3.63 11.59
C ARG A 177 -12.62 -3.22 10.90
N LYS A 178 -11.48 -3.77 11.33
CA LYS A 178 -10.15 -3.34 10.82
C LYS A 178 -9.78 -3.97 9.48
N LYS A 179 -10.16 -5.21 9.24
CA LYS A 179 -9.72 -6.00 8.07
C LYS A 179 -10.85 -6.40 7.13
N GLY A 180 -12.09 -6.48 7.61
CA GLY A 180 -13.25 -6.86 6.84
C GLY A 180 -13.40 -6.06 5.53
N PRO A 181 -13.36 -4.71 5.57
CA PRO A 181 -13.47 -3.90 4.36
C PRO A 181 -12.44 -4.28 3.29
N ALA A 182 -11.17 -4.42 3.67
CA ALA A 182 -10.12 -4.83 2.74
C ALA A 182 -10.36 -6.24 2.17
N TYR A 183 -10.84 -7.18 2.99
CA TYR A 183 -11.15 -8.55 2.56
C TYR A 183 -12.27 -8.57 1.50
N MET A 184 -13.30 -7.75 1.71
CA MET A 184 -14.44 -7.60 0.81
C MET A 184 -14.02 -6.89 -0.48
N GLU A 185 -13.27 -5.79 -0.39
CA GLU A 185 -12.71 -5.10 -1.55
C GLU A 185 -11.85 -6.03 -2.41
N HIS A 186 -10.97 -6.83 -1.78
CA HIS A 186 -10.16 -7.80 -2.50
C HIS A 186 -11.01 -8.88 -3.17
N PHE A 187 -12.02 -9.40 -2.48
CA PHE A 187 -12.95 -10.38 -3.04
C PHE A 187 -13.68 -9.81 -4.27
N SER A 188 -14.26 -8.61 -4.16
CA SER A 188 -14.95 -7.94 -5.27
C SER A 188 -14.03 -7.73 -6.47
N ASN A 189 -12.79 -7.29 -6.24
CA ASN A 189 -11.78 -7.13 -7.28
C ASN A 189 -11.42 -8.46 -7.98
N GLU A 190 -11.30 -9.56 -7.23
CA GLU A 190 -11.02 -10.88 -7.80
C GLU A 190 -12.20 -11.38 -8.64
N MET A 191 -13.43 -11.25 -8.15
CA MET A 191 -14.65 -11.67 -8.85
C MET A 191 -14.81 -10.97 -10.19
N TRP A 192 -14.53 -9.66 -10.24
CA TRP A 192 -14.50 -8.92 -11.50
C TRP A 192 -13.36 -9.39 -12.40
N ARG A 193 -12.12 -9.41 -11.89
CA ARG A 193 -10.93 -9.67 -12.72
C ARG A 193 -10.93 -11.06 -13.32
N GLN A 194 -11.31 -12.07 -12.56
CA GLN A 194 -11.24 -13.47 -12.97
C GLN A 194 -12.49 -13.92 -13.71
N CYS A 195 -13.65 -13.34 -13.38
CA CYS A 195 -14.94 -13.88 -13.84
C CYS A 195 -15.86 -12.84 -14.50
N GLY A 196 -15.47 -11.56 -14.57
CA GLY A 196 -16.35 -10.50 -15.06
C GLY A 196 -17.56 -10.23 -14.17
N MET A 197 -17.56 -10.71 -12.93
CA MET A 197 -18.71 -10.59 -12.03
C MET A 197 -18.67 -9.29 -11.22
N ARG A 198 -19.82 -8.60 -11.17
CA ARG A 198 -20.09 -7.55 -10.19
C ARG A 198 -20.70 -8.18 -8.95
N VAL A 199 -20.28 -7.76 -7.77
CA VAL A 199 -20.76 -8.31 -6.51
C VAL A 199 -21.12 -7.20 -5.54
N PHE A 200 -22.18 -7.44 -4.76
CA PHE A 200 -22.57 -6.63 -3.62
C PHE A 200 -22.39 -7.50 -2.38
N VAL A 201 -21.58 -7.06 -1.42
CA VAL A 201 -21.28 -7.86 -0.24
C VAL A 201 -22.01 -7.28 0.96
N MET A 202 -23.01 -8.02 1.45
CA MET A 202 -23.60 -7.74 2.76
C MET A 202 -22.90 -8.60 3.80
N SER A 203 -22.43 -7.94 4.86
CA SER A 203 -21.70 -8.57 5.96
C SER A 203 -22.43 -8.33 7.27
N ALA A 204 -22.37 -9.30 8.17
CA ALA A 204 -22.89 -9.18 9.53
C ALA A 204 -21.94 -9.82 10.53
N TRP A 205 -21.75 -9.19 11.68
CA TRP A 205 -20.90 -9.69 12.75
C TRP A 205 -21.42 -9.27 14.10
N LYS A 206 -21.08 -10.03 15.15
CA LYS A 206 -21.43 -9.66 16.53
C LYS A 206 -20.43 -8.66 17.09
N ASN A 207 -20.90 -7.67 17.84
CA ASN A 207 -20.05 -6.80 18.64
C ASN A 207 -19.67 -7.46 19.98
N GLU A 208 -18.92 -6.74 20.82
CA GLU A 208 -18.50 -7.20 22.15
C GLU A 208 -19.66 -7.60 23.08
N LYS A 209 -20.85 -7.02 22.88
CA LYS A 209 -22.08 -7.32 23.64
C LYS A 209 -22.88 -8.46 23.03
N GLY A 210 -22.43 -9.04 21.92
CA GLY A 210 -23.15 -10.09 21.19
C GLY A 210 -24.25 -9.57 20.26
N GLU A 211 -24.43 -8.24 20.16
CA GLU A 211 -25.41 -7.62 19.26
C GLU A 211 -24.92 -7.72 17.81
N VAL A 212 -25.84 -7.98 16.88
CA VAL A 212 -25.51 -8.11 15.47
C VAL A 212 -25.40 -6.72 14.84
N LEU A 213 -24.24 -6.45 14.24
CA LEU A 213 -23.98 -5.33 13.35
C LEU A 213 -23.99 -5.82 11.91
N PHE A 214 -24.35 -4.96 10.97
CA PHE A 214 -24.29 -5.24 9.54
C PHE A 214 -23.61 -4.10 8.78
N GLY A 215 -23.03 -4.43 7.64
CA GLY A 215 -22.42 -3.49 6.72
C GLY A 215 -22.59 -3.96 5.28
N MET A 216 -22.86 -3.02 4.38
CA MET A 216 -22.95 -3.27 2.95
C MET A 216 -21.73 -2.67 2.27
N HIS A 217 -21.10 -3.46 1.40
CA HIS A 217 -19.92 -3.08 0.63
C HIS A 217 -20.25 -3.21 -0.85
N ASP A 218 -20.17 -2.09 -1.54
CA ASP A 218 -20.34 -1.96 -2.98
C ASP A 218 -19.14 -1.20 -3.54
N ASP A 219 -18.24 -1.93 -4.21
CA ASP A 219 -17.05 -1.38 -4.84
C ASP A 219 -17.22 -1.27 -6.37
N ASN A 220 -18.42 -1.50 -6.90
CA ASN A 220 -18.64 -1.62 -8.34
C ASN A 220 -18.38 -0.30 -9.10
N GLU A 221 -18.57 0.86 -8.46
CA GLU A 221 -18.20 2.16 -9.05
C GLU A 221 -16.69 2.32 -9.29
N ALA A 222 -15.85 1.66 -8.49
CA ALA A 222 -14.40 1.70 -8.62
C ALA A 222 -13.86 0.62 -9.59
N LEU A 223 -14.69 -0.35 -9.95
CA LEU A 223 -14.36 -1.42 -10.89
C LEU A 223 -14.73 -0.94 -12.29
N GLY A 224 -13.72 -0.48 -13.05
CA GLY A 224 -13.84 0.28 -14.29
C GLY A 224 -15.03 -0.02 -15.20
N ASP A 225 -15.49 1.05 -15.83
CA ASP A 225 -16.57 1.18 -16.79
C ASP A 225 -16.44 0.06 -17.84
N GLY A 226 -17.23 -1.00 -17.64
CA GLY A 226 -17.45 -1.96 -18.70
C GLY A 226 -18.12 -1.20 -19.84
N GLU A 227 -17.62 -1.37 -21.06
CA GLU A 227 -18.40 -1.01 -22.23
C GLU A 227 -19.78 -1.66 -22.06
N ASP A 228 -20.79 -0.80 -22.09
CA ASP A 228 -22.20 -1.09 -21.91
C ASP A 228 -22.67 -1.89 -23.13
N GLU A 229 -22.21 -3.13 -23.27
CA GLU A 229 -22.82 -4.09 -24.20
C GLU A 229 -24.08 -4.62 -23.53
N GLY A 230 -25.17 -3.91 -23.83
CA GLY A 230 -26.49 -4.10 -23.27
C GLY A 230 -26.87 -5.56 -23.12
N LEU A 231 -27.13 -5.96 -21.87
CA LEU A 231 -27.91 -7.15 -21.57
C LEU A 231 -29.35 -6.89 -22.02
N GLY A 232 -29.60 -7.15 -23.30
CA GLY A 232 -30.92 -7.50 -23.79
C GLY A 232 -31.42 -8.69 -22.99
N GLY A 233 -32.55 -8.50 -22.31
CA GLY A 233 -33.16 -9.53 -21.49
C GLY A 233 -33.58 -10.75 -22.29
N HIS A 234 -33.51 -11.90 -21.62
CA HIS A 234 -34.44 -13.02 -21.76
C HIS A 234 -34.51 -13.78 -20.44
#